data_AF-A0A925PWH9-F1
#
_entry.id   AF-A0A925PWH9-F1
#
_cell.length_a   1.000
_cell.length_b   1.000
_cell.length_c   1.000
_cell.angle_alpha   90.00
_cell.angle_beta   90.00
_cell.angle_gamma   90.00
#
_symmetry.space_group_name_H-M   'P 1'
#
loop_
_entity.id
_entity.type
_entity.pdbx_description
1 polymer ?
#
loop_
_entity_poly.entity_id
_entity_poly.type
_entity_poly.pdbx_seq_one_letter_code
_entity_poly.pdbx_strand_id
1 'polypeptide(L)'
;MRNEACAAAIVLLLASCGERKAPAPPSTANAAQSLAPAKPRTRRPSIGEIFNAPPRSEYETAVTSAVKVVVYAEGLKQFCWKWFPSHGRKISDAYARWGEKNGAVAKDIKDHALILWKARAGEHEQVAAYVYSSLRKDVVGLLEREFDAAPVKEFEEICAGLPKAILSADWNLERKLKKELALIRSNQST
;
A
#
# COMPACT_ATOMS: atom_id res chain seq x y z
N MET A 1 -13.21 20.50 17.87
CA MET A 1 -12.21 20.60 16.79
C MET A 1 -11.01 19.67 17.04
N ARG A 2 -11.23 18.36 17.21
CA ARG A 2 -10.16 17.39 17.57
C ARG A 2 -10.13 16.12 16.69
N ASN A 3 -10.86 16.06 15.58
CA ASN A 3 -11.06 14.81 14.83
C ASN A 3 -10.21 14.68 13.54
N GLU A 4 -9.46 15.71 13.15
CA GLU A 4 -8.62 15.66 11.93
C GLU A 4 -7.21 15.11 12.20
N ALA A 5 -6.77 15.14 13.46
CA ALA A 5 -5.44 14.67 13.85
C ALA A 5 -5.31 13.14 13.88
N CYS A 6 -6.38 12.38 14.18
CA CYS A 6 -6.32 10.91 14.25
C CYS A 6 -6.14 10.27 12.88
N ALA A 7 -6.78 10.77 11.82
CA ALA A 7 -6.65 10.20 10.48
C ALA A 7 -5.26 10.47 9.87
N ALA A 8 -4.60 11.57 10.24
CA ALA A 8 -3.25 11.89 9.82
C ALA A 8 -2.18 11.06 10.57
N ALA A 9 -2.42 10.73 11.84
CA ALA A 9 -1.51 9.91 12.65
C ALA A 9 -1.36 8.47 12.12
N ILE A 10 -2.43 7.88 11.57
CA ILE A 10 -2.39 6.50 11.06
C ILE A 10 -1.65 6.40 9.71
N VAL A 11 -1.65 7.47 8.89
CA VAL A 11 -0.84 7.53 7.66
C VAL A 11 0.68 7.58 7.97
N LEU A 12 1.07 8.14 9.12
CA LEU A 12 2.47 8.20 9.57
C LEU A 12 2.98 6.87 10.15
N LEU A 13 2.11 5.99 10.66
CA LEU A 13 2.49 4.69 11.22
C LEU A 13 2.94 3.66 10.16
N LEU A 14 2.57 3.84 8.88
CA LEU A 14 3.04 3.01 7.75
C LEU A 14 4.45 3.36 7.25
N ALA A 15 5.12 4.34 7.86
CA ALA A 15 6.52 4.66 7.62
C ALA A 15 7.48 4.00 8.62
N SER A 16 6.98 3.44 9.73
CA SER A 16 7.80 3.01 10.87
C SER A 16 7.70 1.52 11.22
N CYS A 17 7.45 0.63 10.25
CA CYS A 17 7.44 -0.82 10.49
C CYS A 17 8.70 -1.52 9.99
N GLY A 18 9.73 -1.48 10.83
CA GLY A 18 10.41 -2.68 11.34
C GLY A 18 11.36 -3.45 10.42
N GLU A 19 12.67 -3.22 10.62
CA GLU A 19 13.73 -4.17 10.26
C GLU A 19 13.43 -5.56 10.85
N ARG A 20 12.97 -6.51 10.03
CA ARG A 20 12.95 -7.92 10.43
C ARG A 20 14.37 -8.48 10.28
N LYS A 21 15.10 -8.59 11.39
CA LYS A 21 16.27 -9.48 11.49
C LYS A 21 15.83 -10.90 11.14
N ALA A 22 16.34 -11.43 10.03
CA ALA A 22 16.17 -12.83 9.68
C ALA A 22 16.99 -13.73 10.65
N PRO A 23 16.45 -14.85 11.14
CA PRO A 23 17.25 -15.82 11.89
C PRO A 23 18.21 -16.55 10.95
N ALA A 24 19.46 -16.75 11.40
CA ALA A 24 20.47 -17.50 10.67
C ALA A 24 20.03 -18.98 10.52
N PRO A 25 20.22 -19.60 9.34
CA PRO A 25 19.99 -21.04 9.20
C PRO A 25 21.12 -21.84 9.87
N PRO A 26 20.84 -23.03 10.42
CA PRO A 26 21.85 -23.88 11.01
C PRO A 26 22.78 -24.45 9.93
N SER A 27 24.08 -24.46 10.25
CA SER A 27 25.15 -25.05 9.44
C SER A 27 25.01 -26.57 9.42
N THR A 28 24.78 -27.15 8.24
CA THR A 28 25.14 -28.53 7.97
C THR A 28 26.12 -28.58 6.80
N ALA A 29 27.34 -28.99 7.14
CA ALA A 29 28.33 -29.46 6.20
C ALA A 29 27.84 -30.75 5.52
N ASN A 30 28.37 -31.00 4.31
CA ASN A 30 28.27 -32.18 3.46
C ASN A 30 27.07 -32.28 2.51
N ALA A 31 27.29 -31.79 1.29
CA ALA A 31 27.12 -32.59 0.06
C ALA A 31 27.81 -31.87 -1.11
N ALA A 32 29.11 -32.10 -1.28
CA ALA A 32 29.81 -31.79 -2.51
C ALA A 32 29.67 -32.99 -3.45
N GLN A 33 28.92 -32.83 -4.55
CA GLN A 33 29.04 -33.65 -5.75
C GLN A 33 28.50 -32.88 -6.98
N SER A 34 29.47 -32.45 -7.80
CA SER A 34 29.50 -32.10 -9.23
C SER A 34 28.21 -31.65 -9.94
N LEU A 35 28.28 -30.53 -10.70
CA LEU A 35 27.67 -30.32 -12.03
C LEU A 35 27.67 -28.83 -12.42
N ALA A 36 28.73 -28.35 -13.09
CA ALA A 36 28.86 -27.01 -13.70
C ALA A 36 28.62 -25.81 -12.75
N PRO A 37 29.10 -24.58 -13.02
CA PRO A 37 28.46 -23.43 -12.43
C PRO A 37 27.05 -23.37 -13.05
N ALA A 38 26.08 -23.98 -12.39
CA ALA A 38 24.69 -23.66 -12.64
C ALA A 38 24.62 -22.13 -12.62
N LYS A 39 24.16 -21.51 -13.71
CA LYS A 39 23.81 -20.08 -13.70
C LYS A 39 23.13 -19.83 -12.35
N PRO A 40 23.56 -18.84 -11.56
CA PRO A 40 22.96 -18.60 -10.25
C PRO A 40 21.45 -18.59 -10.50
N ARG A 41 20.71 -19.55 -9.94
CA ARG A 41 19.25 -19.57 -10.07
C ARG A 41 18.82 -18.23 -9.52
N THR A 42 18.39 -17.33 -10.39
CA THR A 42 17.88 -16.02 -10.02
C THR A 42 16.72 -16.30 -9.08
N ARG A 43 16.93 -16.06 -7.78
CA ARG A 43 15.94 -16.36 -6.76
C ARG A 43 14.74 -15.46 -7.04
N ARG A 44 13.56 -16.06 -7.23
CA ARG A 44 12.31 -15.31 -7.37
C ARG A 44 12.15 -14.38 -6.17
N PRO A 45 12.07 -13.04 -6.38
CA PRO A 45 11.85 -12.12 -5.28
C PRO A 45 10.44 -12.32 -4.72
N SER A 46 10.33 -12.25 -3.40
CA SER A 46 9.05 -12.20 -2.72
C SER A 46 8.36 -10.85 -2.95
N ILE A 47 7.04 -10.82 -2.78
CA ILE A 47 6.26 -9.57 -2.84
C ILE A 47 6.79 -8.54 -1.83
N GLY A 48 7.15 -9.00 -0.63
CA GLY A 48 7.74 -8.17 0.41
C GLY A 48 9.07 -7.56 -0.02
N GLU A 49 9.93 -8.31 -0.71
CA GLU A 49 11.20 -7.79 -1.25
C GLU A 49 10.97 -6.74 -2.35
N ILE A 50 9.99 -6.95 -3.23
CA ILE A 50 9.67 -5.99 -4.30
C ILE A 50 9.14 -4.66 -3.73
N PHE A 51 8.22 -4.73 -2.77
CA PHE A 51 7.62 -3.53 -2.21
C PHE A 51 8.56 -2.78 -1.26
N ASN A 52 9.23 -3.50 -0.35
CA ASN A 52 10.09 -2.89 0.67
C ASN A 52 11.49 -2.53 0.16
N ALA A 53 11.79 -2.79 -1.12
CA ALA A 53 13.03 -2.32 -1.71
C ALA A 53 13.13 -0.78 -1.56
N PRO A 54 14.26 -0.26 -1.05
CA PRO A 54 14.47 1.17 -0.88
C PRO A 54 14.27 1.91 -2.21
N PRO A 55 13.57 3.07 -2.21
CA PRO A 55 13.42 3.86 -3.42
C PRO A 55 14.78 4.36 -3.89
N ARG A 56 15.02 4.31 -5.21
CA ARG A 56 16.30 4.71 -5.82
C ARG A 56 16.31 6.15 -6.35
N SER A 57 15.17 6.83 -6.32
CA SER A 57 15.00 8.19 -6.83
C SER A 57 13.86 8.92 -6.14
N GLU A 58 13.78 10.24 -6.33
CA GLU A 58 12.64 11.05 -5.88
C GLU A 58 11.34 10.58 -6.52
N TYR A 59 11.38 10.17 -7.78
CA TYR A 59 10.26 9.57 -8.48
C TYR A 59 9.80 8.26 -7.81
N GLU A 60 10.71 7.33 -7.50
CA GLU A 60 10.33 6.09 -6.81
C GLU A 60 9.75 6.36 -5.42
N THR A 61 10.27 7.38 -4.73
CA THR A 61 9.77 7.83 -3.43
C THR A 61 8.35 8.38 -3.58
N ALA A 62 8.10 9.23 -4.58
CA ALA A 62 6.79 9.81 -4.86
C ALA A 62 5.74 8.74 -5.18
N VAL A 63 6.06 7.80 -6.08
CA VAL A 63 5.16 6.68 -6.43
C VAL A 63 4.87 5.80 -5.22
N THR A 64 5.89 5.46 -4.43
CA THR A 64 5.73 4.63 -3.22
C THR A 64 4.85 5.30 -2.17
N SER A 65 5.02 6.61 -1.96
CA SER A 65 4.19 7.38 -1.02
C SER A 65 2.75 7.53 -1.53
N ALA A 66 2.57 7.84 -2.81
CA ALA A 66 1.27 8.00 -3.44
C ALA A 66 0.46 6.68 -3.42
N VAL A 67 1.08 5.55 -3.76
CA VAL A 67 0.38 4.25 -3.80
C VAL A 67 -0.06 3.82 -2.40
N LYS A 68 0.71 4.11 -1.34
CA LYS A 68 0.31 3.84 0.05
C LYS A 68 -1.00 4.55 0.41
N VAL A 69 -1.19 5.80 -0.01
CA VAL A 69 -2.44 6.56 0.23
C VAL A 69 -3.62 5.90 -0.47
N VAL A 70 -3.45 5.51 -1.74
CA VAL A 70 -4.51 4.86 -2.52
C VAL A 70 -4.89 3.51 -1.92
N VAL A 71 -3.91 2.67 -1.60
CA VAL A 71 -4.14 1.35 -0.99
C VAL A 71 -4.78 1.49 0.39
N TYR A 72 -4.36 2.48 1.19
CA TYR A 72 -4.94 2.72 2.51
C TYR A 72 -6.44 3.05 2.43
N ALA A 73 -6.84 3.92 1.48
CA ALA A 73 -8.25 4.22 1.23
C ALA A 73 -9.06 2.94 0.93
N GLU A 74 -8.55 2.10 0.02
CA GLU A 74 -9.24 0.85 -0.35
C GLU A 74 -9.28 -0.16 0.79
N GLY A 75 -8.20 -0.27 1.57
CA GLY A 75 -8.13 -1.12 2.75
C GLY A 75 -9.12 -0.67 3.83
N LEU A 76 -9.22 0.63 4.09
CA LEU A 76 -10.17 1.19 5.06
C LEU A 76 -11.62 0.96 4.64
N LYS A 77 -11.95 1.11 3.35
CA LYS A 77 -13.26 0.72 2.81
C LYS A 77 -13.57 -0.74 3.10
N GLN A 78 -12.64 -1.64 2.77
CA GLN A 78 -12.84 -3.08 2.93
C GLN A 78 -13.00 -3.46 4.40
N PHE A 79 -12.16 -2.89 5.28
CA PHE A 79 -12.24 -3.08 6.72
C PHE A 79 -13.60 -2.63 7.27
N CYS A 80 -14.01 -1.37 7.02
CA CYS A 80 -15.27 -0.86 7.54
C CYS A 80 -16.49 -1.61 7.00
N TRP A 81 -16.44 -2.05 5.74
CA TRP A 81 -17.51 -2.86 5.17
C TRP A 81 -17.64 -4.23 5.87
N LYS A 82 -16.52 -4.85 6.23
CA LYS A 82 -16.48 -6.14 6.92
C LYS A 82 -16.97 -6.04 8.37
N TRP A 83 -16.46 -5.05 9.12
CA TRP A 83 -16.66 -4.99 10.57
C TRP A 83 -17.84 -4.12 11.02
N PHE A 84 -18.24 -3.13 10.21
CA PHE A 84 -19.35 -2.21 10.53
C PHE A 84 -20.38 -2.17 9.39
N PRO A 85 -21.05 -3.30 9.09
CA PRO A 85 -21.93 -3.43 7.94
C PRO A 85 -23.13 -2.48 7.97
N SER A 86 -23.54 -2.01 9.15
CA SER A 86 -24.56 -0.96 9.33
C SER A 86 -24.24 0.34 8.59
N HIS A 87 -22.96 0.61 8.33
CA HIS A 87 -22.47 1.76 7.55
C HIS A 87 -22.11 1.40 6.11
N GLY A 88 -22.13 0.11 5.75
CA GLY A 88 -21.55 -0.42 4.51
C GLY A 88 -22.10 0.20 3.23
N ARG A 89 -23.41 0.47 3.15
CA ARG A 89 -24.02 1.14 1.98
C ARG A 89 -23.52 2.58 1.84
N LYS A 90 -23.62 3.38 2.91
CA LYS A 90 -23.18 4.79 2.91
C LYS A 90 -21.69 4.92 2.56
N ILE A 91 -20.86 4.02 3.08
CA ILE A 91 -19.43 3.95 2.76
C ILE A 91 -19.24 3.61 1.27
N SER A 92 -19.95 2.60 0.76
CA SER A 92 -19.82 2.19 -0.64
C SER A 92 -20.19 3.32 -1.61
N ASP A 93 -21.28 4.04 -1.35
CA ASP A 93 -21.73 5.17 -2.17
C ASP A 93 -20.70 6.32 -2.13
N ALA A 94 -20.16 6.63 -0.94
CA ALA A 94 -19.14 7.66 -0.80
C ALA A 94 -17.84 7.28 -1.54
N TYR A 95 -17.43 6.02 -1.50
CA TYR A 95 -16.26 5.55 -2.25
C TYR A 95 -16.50 5.50 -3.76
N ALA A 96 -17.74 5.24 -4.22
CA ALA A 96 -18.07 5.34 -5.64
C ALA A 96 -17.87 6.77 -6.13
N ARG A 97 -18.43 7.76 -5.43
CA ARG A 97 -18.25 9.19 -5.74
C ARG A 97 -16.80 9.66 -5.61
N TRP A 98 -16.08 9.17 -4.60
CA TRP A 98 -14.65 9.42 -4.48
C TRP A 98 -13.88 8.85 -5.67
N GLY A 99 -14.26 7.65 -6.14
CA GLY A 99 -13.71 7.00 -7.32
C GLY A 99 -14.00 7.73 -8.62
N GLU A 100 -15.18 8.31 -8.80
CA GLU A 100 -15.49 9.17 -9.96
C GLU A 100 -14.54 10.37 -10.03
N LYS A 101 -14.25 10.99 -8.88
CA LYS A 101 -13.37 12.17 -8.80
C LYS A 101 -11.88 11.84 -8.89
N ASN A 102 -11.46 10.74 -8.27
CA ASN A 102 -10.04 10.42 -8.08
C ASN A 102 -9.57 9.24 -8.93
N GLY A 103 -10.47 8.59 -9.69
CA GLY A 103 -10.20 7.33 -10.38
C GLY A 103 -9.07 7.44 -11.39
N ALA A 104 -9.00 8.53 -12.16
CA ALA A 104 -7.92 8.78 -13.11
C ALA A 104 -6.56 8.90 -12.39
N VAL A 105 -6.49 9.66 -11.30
CA VAL A 105 -5.27 9.86 -10.52
C VAL A 105 -4.83 8.57 -9.82
N ALA A 106 -5.78 7.84 -9.22
CA ALA A 106 -5.52 6.56 -8.59
C ALA A 106 -5.02 5.54 -9.61
N LYS A 107 -5.56 5.54 -10.84
CA LYS A 107 -5.09 4.69 -11.92
C LYS A 107 -3.66 5.05 -12.32
N ASP A 108 -3.38 6.33 -12.55
CA ASP A 108 -2.05 6.84 -12.91
C ASP A 108 -0.98 6.40 -11.88
N ILE A 109 -1.25 6.63 -10.59
CA ILE A 109 -0.38 6.19 -9.49
C ILE A 109 -0.15 4.67 -9.52
N LYS A 110 -1.21 3.87 -9.75
CA LYS A 110 -1.11 2.41 -9.79
C LYS A 110 -0.30 1.92 -10.99
N ASP A 111 -0.45 2.56 -12.14
CA ASP A 111 0.29 2.21 -13.36
C ASP A 111 1.79 2.48 -13.16
N HIS A 112 2.14 3.63 -12.58
CA HIS A 112 3.52 3.95 -12.21
C HIS A 112 4.09 2.99 -11.14
N ALA A 113 3.30 2.62 -10.14
CA ALA A 113 3.72 1.63 -9.15
C ALA A 113 3.98 0.26 -9.78
N LEU A 114 3.13 -0.17 -10.72
CA LEU A 114 3.32 -1.42 -11.45
C LEU A 114 4.60 -1.43 -12.27
N ILE A 115 4.94 -0.32 -12.94
CA ILE A 115 6.21 -0.17 -13.68
C ILE A 115 7.40 -0.40 -12.73
N LEU A 116 7.39 0.23 -11.55
CA LEU A 116 8.45 0.05 -10.56
C LEU A 116 8.55 -1.40 -10.06
N TRP A 117 7.42 -2.02 -9.75
CA TRP A 117 7.40 -3.39 -9.25
C TRP A 117 7.86 -4.40 -10.29
N LYS A 118 7.54 -4.20 -11.58
CA LYS A 118 8.06 -5.03 -12.68
C LYS A 118 9.58 -4.90 -12.78
N ALA A 119 10.10 -3.67 -12.80
CA ALA A 119 11.54 -3.42 -12.85
C ALA A 119 12.29 -4.07 -11.66
N ARG A 120 11.69 -4.05 -10.46
CA ARG A 120 12.24 -4.70 -9.26
C ARG A 120 12.13 -6.22 -9.28
N ALA A 121 11.09 -6.76 -9.92
CA ALA A 121 10.89 -8.20 -10.04
C ALA A 121 11.83 -8.87 -11.07
N GLY A 122 12.43 -8.08 -11.98
CA GLY A 122 13.37 -8.56 -12.99
C GLY A 122 12.72 -9.63 -13.87
N GLU A 123 13.37 -10.79 -14.03
CA GLU A 123 12.88 -11.93 -14.81
C GLU A 123 11.53 -12.51 -14.31
N HIS A 124 11.03 -12.06 -13.16
CA HIS A 124 9.78 -12.50 -12.54
C HIS A 124 8.69 -11.42 -12.52
N GLU A 125 8.58 -10.59 -13.56
CA GLU A 125 7.61 -9.48 -13.65
C GLU A 125 6.16 -9.86 -13.33
N GLN A 126 5.75 -11.11 -13.59
CA GLN A 126 4.43 -11.62 -13.24
C GLN A 126 4.13 -11.53 -11.74
N VAL A 127 5.15 -11.48 -10.87
CA VAL A 127 4.98 -11.25 -9.43
C VAL A 127 4.43 -9.86 -9.15
N ALA A 128 4.79 -8.86 -9.97
CA ALA A 128 4.39 -7.46 -9.79
C ALA A 128 2.87 -7.27 -9.77
N ALA A 129 2.13 -8.07 -10.55
CA ALA A 129 0.67 -8.03 -10.61
C ALA A 129 0.01 -8.36 -9.25
N TYR A 130 0.69 -9.12 -8.39
CA TYR A 130 0.16 -9.50 -7.08
C TYR A 130 0.48 -8.48 -5.98
N VAL A 131 1.49 -7.63 -6.19
CA VAL A 131 1.99 -6.69 -5.16
C VAL A 131 0.87 -5.80 -4.63
N TYR A 132 0.11 -5.15 -5.51
CA TYR A 132 -0.99 -4.28 -5.11
C TYR A 132 -2.02 -5.01 -4.21
N SER A 133 -2.41 -6.22 -4.61
CA SER A 133 -3.39 -7.02 -3.88
C SER A 133 -2.89 -7.44 -2.50
N SER A 134 -1.59 -7.75 -2.39
CA SER A 134 -0.95 -8.06 -1.12
C SER A 134 -0.88 -6.83 -0.22
N LEU A 135 -0.53 -5.66 -0.76
CA LEU A 135 -0.50 -4.42 0.03
C LEU A 135 -1.87 -4.09 0.61
N ARG A 136 -2.94 -4.25 -0.18
CA ARG A 136 -4.29 -4.04 0.32
C ARG A 136 -4.64 -5.03 1.45
N LYS A 137 -4.24 -6.30 1.31
CA LYS A 137 -4.41 -7.30 2.37
C LYS A 137 -3.60 -6.94 3.62
N ASP A 138 -2.38 -6.44 3.46
CA ASP A 138 -1.52 -6.03 4.57
C ASP A 138 -2.12 -4.84 5.33
N VAL A 139 -2.69 -3.86 4.62
CA VAL A 139 -3.43 -2.75 5.24
C VAL A 139 -4.66 -3.26 5.99
N VAL A 140 -5.48 -4.12 5.39
CA VAL A 140 -6.65 -4.68 6.09
C VAL A 140 -6.22 -5.45 7.33
N GLY A 141 -5.20 -6.30 7.22
CA GLY A 141 -4.67 -7.04 8.36
C GLY A 141 -4.04 -6.15 9.43
N LEU A 142 -3.49 -4.97 9.07
CA LEU A 142 -3.06 -3.97 10.04
C LEU A 142 -4.25 -3.37 10.79
N LEU A 143 -5.27 -2.93 10.07
CA LEU A 143 -6.49 -2.37 10.67
C LEU A 143 -7.19 -3.39 11.57
N GLU A 144 -7.20 -4.67 11.20
CA GLU A 144 -7.73 -5.76 12.03
C GLU A 144 -6.92 -5.94 13.32
N ARG A 145 -5.59 -5.92 13.24
CA ARG A 145 -4.74 -6.00 14.45
C ARG A 145 -4.92 -4.79 15.37
N GLU A 146 -5.07 -3.59 14.80
CA GLU A 146 -5.33 -2.38 15.59
C GLU A 146 -6.73 -2.42 16.22
N PHE A 147 -7.72 -2.95 15.49
CA PHE A 147 -9.07 -3.16 15.99
C PHE A 147 -9.11 -4.15 17.16
N ASP A 148 -8.36 -5.26 17.07
CA ASP A 148 -8.26 -6.24 18.15
C ASP A 148 -7.60 -5.66 19.43
N ALA A 149 -6.81 -4.60 19.28
CA ALA A 149 -6.05 -3.96 20.37
C ALA A 149 -6.72 -2.69 20.94
N ALA A 150 -7.85 -2.24 20.38
CA ALA A 150 -8.48 -0.97 20.71
C ALA A 150 -9.98 -1.12 21.01
N PRO A 151 -10.61 -0.13 21.66
CA PRO A 151 -12.06 -0.15 21.88
C PRO A 151 -12.84 -0.13 20.54
N VAL A 152 -13.77 -1.08 20.38
CA VAL A 152 -14.63 -1.20 19.18
C VAL A 152 -15.28 0.14 18.78
N LYS A 153 -15.69 0.92 19.78
CA LYS A 153 -16.35 2.23 19.59
C LYS A 153 -15.49 3.22 18.79
N GLU A 154 -14.16 3.20 18.95
CA GLU A 154 -13.28 4.10 18.22
C GLU A 154 -13.31 3.80 16.71
N PHE A 155 -13.27 2.52 16.35
CA PHE A 155 -13.37 2.09 14.96
C PHE A 155 -14.78 2.27 14.38
N GLU A 156 -15.82 2.09 15.18
CA GLU A 156 -17.20 2.38 14.79
C GLU A 156 -17.35 3.87 14.44
N GLU A 157 -16.83 4.78 15.27
CA GLU A 157 -16.84 6.22 15.01
C GLU A 157 -16.07 6.59 13.74
N ILE A 158 -14.92 5.96 13.49
CA ILE A 158 -14.16 6.13 12.25
C ILE A 158 -15.02 5.72 11.04
N CYS A 159 -15.60 4.52 11.07
CA CYS A 159 -16.38 3.99 9.95
C CYS A 159 -17.70 4.76 9.75
N ALA A 160 -18.34 5.24 10.81
CA ALA A 160 -19.51 6.11 10.75
C ALA A 160 -19.18 7.48 10.12
N GLY A 161 -18.01 8.04 10.43
CA GLY A 161 -17.52 9.31 9.88
C GLY A 161 -16.93 9.22 8.46
N LEU A 162 -16.54 8.02 8.03
CA LEU A 162 -15.83 7.79 6.78
C LEU A 162 -16.53 8.34 5.52
N PRO A 163 -17.86 8.21 5.33
CA PRO A 163 -18.53 8.76 4.15
C PRO A 163 -18.33 10.28 4.00
N LYS A 164 -18.32 11.02 5.11
CA LYS A 164 -18.07 12.47 5.10
C LYS A 164 -16.58 12.75 4.89
N ALA A 165 -15.71 12.00 5.57
CA ALA A 165 -14.26 12.19 5.49
C ALA A 165 -13.74 11.94 4.07
N ILE A 166 -14.11 10.84 3.42
CA ILE A 166 -13.60 10.45 2.10
C ILE A 166 -14.04 11.43 1.00
N LEU A 167 -15.16 12.13 1.17
CA LEU A 167 -15.64 13.16 0.25
C LEU A 167 -15.05 14.55 0.50
N SER A 168 -14.31 14.71 1.60
CA SER A 168 -13.66 15.98 1.94
C SER A 168 -12.50 16.30 0.98
N ALA A 169 -12.04 17.55 1.04
CA ALA A 169 -10.92 17.98 0.24
C ALA A 169 -9.58 17.34 0.69
N ASP A 170 -9.50 16.78 1.89
CA ASP A 170 -8.29 16.09 2.41
C ASP A 170 -8.07 14.72 1.80
N TRP A 171 -9.09 14.19 1.13
CA TRP A 171 -9.06 12.94 0.39
C TRP A 171 -9.12 13.16 -1.13
N ASN A 172 -9.05 14.40 -1.60
CA ASN A 172 -8.81 14.70 -3.00
C ASN A 172 -7.33 14.39 -3.33
N LEU A 173 -7.08 13.38 -4.17
CA LEU A 173 -5.74 12.92 -4.52
C LEU A 173 -4.92 13.98 -5.24
N GLU A 174 -5.49 14.75 -6.18
CA GLU A 174 -4.77 15.86 -6.86
C GLU A 174 -4.24 16.88 -5.85
N ARG A 175 -5.07 17.21 -4.85
CA ARG A 175 -4.68 18.19 -3.83
C ARG A 175 -3.69 17.61 -2.83
N LYS A 176 -4.00 16.41 -2.32
CA LYS A 176 -3.25 15.75 -1.25
C LYS A 176 -1.86 15.33 -1.71
N LEU A 177 -1.74 14.85 -2.95
CA LEU A 177 -0.52 14.31 -3.53
C LEU A 177 0.12 15.27 -4.55
N LYS A 178 -0.16 16.58 -4.44
CA LYS A 178 0.27 17.57 -5.45
C LYS A 178 1.77 17.48 -5.77
N LYS A 179 2.62 17.30 -4.75
CA LYS A 179 4.08 17.24 -4.92
C LYS A 179 4.51 15.93 -5.58
N GLU A 180 3.96 14.81 -5.11
CA GLU A 180 4.23 13.47 -5.63
C GLU A 180 3.77 13.36 -7.09
N LEU A 181 2.58 13.85 -7.40
CA LEU A 181 2.03 13.86 -8.76
C LEU A 181 2.86 14.72 -9.72
N ALA A 182 3.43 15.83 -9.27
CA ALA A 182 4.33 16.63 -10.09
C ALA A 182 5.58 15.81 -10.49
N LEU A 183 6.18 15.08 -9.55
CA LEU A 183 7.34 14.20 -9.81
C LEU A 183 6.99 12.99 -10.68
N ILE A 184 5.81 12.40 -10.48
CA ILE A 184 5.31 11.28 -11.28
C ILE A 184 5.11 11.69 -12.73
N ARG A 185 4.46 12.84 -12.95
CA ARG A 185 4.13 13.35 -14.30
C ARG A 185 5.33 13.92 -15.03
N SER A 186 6.30 14.53 -14.34
CA SER A 186 7.52 15.02 -15.00
C SER A 186 8.35 13.89 -15.61
N ASN A 187 8.30 12.70 -15.02
CA ASN A 187 9.03 11.52 -15.50
C ASN A 187 8.33 10.80 -16.66
N GLN A 188 7.15 11.26 -17.11
CA GLN A 188 6.50 10.79 -18.34
C GLN A 188 7.01 11.52 -19.60
N SER A 189 7.75 12.62 -19.43
CA SER A 189 8.20 13.49 -20.54
C SER A 189 9.64 13.20 -21.02
N THR A 190 10.24 12.13 -20.52
CA THR A 190 11.60 11.65 -20.84
C THR A 190 11.54 10.21 -21.31
#